data_AF-A0AAV4YN93-F1
#
_entry.id   AF-A0AAV4YN93-F1
#
_cell.length_a   1.000
_cell.length_b   1.000
_cell.length_c   1.000
_cell.angle_alpha   90.00
_cell.angle_beta   90.00
_cell.angle_gamma   90.00
#
_symmetry.space_group_name_H-M   'P 1'
#
loop_
_entity.id
_entity.type
_entity.pdbx_description
1 polymer ?
#
loop_
_entity_poly.entity_id
_entity_poly.type
_entity_poly.pdbx_seq_one_letter_code
_entity_poly.pdbx_strand_id
1 'polypeptide(L)'
;MLGANTDPYQPIEHHYRLTRELLTVMLAHRHPVGLITKSAMILRDLDLLTELAREGLCQVMVSVTTLNETLRRQLEPRASTGVGRIKVIERLAKAGVPVGVLAAPMIPRLNEPELEQIIKAAVDAGAGCADYILLRLPHELTTLFCDWLDTHYPGQKEAILN
;
A
#
# COMPACT_ATOMS: atom_id res chain seq x y z
N MET A 1 7.63 -11.10 -6.24
CA MET A 1 6.80 -9.99 -5.70
C MET A 1 6.04 -10.50 -4.49
N LEU A 2 6.24 -9.92 -3.32
CA LEU A 2 5.45 -10.16 -2.11
C LEU A 2 4.36 -9.09 -2.01
N GLY A 3 3.15 -9.46 -1.58
CA GLY A 3 2.05 -8.49 -1.47
C GLY A 3 1.21 -8.27 -2.71
N ALA A 4 1.39 -9.08 -3.76
CA ALA A 4 0.58 -8.97 -4.99
C ALA A 4 -0.89 -9.35 -4.78
N ASN A 5 -1.16 -10.38 -3.96
CA ASN A 5 -2.51 -10.89 -3.72
C ASN A 5 -2.99 -10.64 -2.28
N THR A 6 -2.08 -10.80 -1.31
CA THR A 6 -2.34 -10.62 0.11
C THR A 6 -1.17 -9.87 0.73
N ASP A 7 -1.47 -8.88 1.58
CA ASP A 7 -0.44 -8.10 2.27
C ASP A 7 0.48 -9.03 3.09
N PRO A 8 1.82 -8.94 2.94
CA PRO A 8 2.75 -9.81 3.66
C PRO A 8 2.82 -9.49 5.16
N TYR A 9 2.24 -8.38 5.60
CA TYR A 9 2.27 -7.88 6.97
C TYR A 9 0.87 -7.80 7.60
N GLN A 10 0.05 -8.83 7.37
CA GLN A 10 -1.21 -9.05 8.09
C GLN A 10 -0.99 -9.13 9.61
N PRO A 11 -2.01 -8.90 10.47
CA PRO A 11 -1.84 -8.92 11.92
C PRO A 11 -1.16 -10.18 12.48
N ILE A 12 -1.39 -11.34 11.85
CA ILE A 12 -0.81 -12.62 12.25
C ILE A 12 0.71 -12.72 12.02
N GLU A 13 1.26 -11.87 11.15
CA GLU A 13 2.70 -11.77 10.87
C GLU A 13 3.49 -11.25 12.08
N HIS A 14 2.82 -10.65 13.06
CA HIS A 14 3.44 -10.33 14.35
C HIS A 14 3.94 -11.59 15.07
N HIS A 15 3.22 -12.70 14.92
CA HIS A 15 3.57 -13.98 15.55
C HIS A 15 4.51 -14.80 14.68
N TYR A 16 4.11 -15.06 13.42
CA TYR A 16 4.83 -16.03 12.59
C TYR A 16 6.13 -15.49 11.97
N ARG A 17 6.23 -14.18 11.74
CA ARG A 17 7.43 -13.54 11.15
C ARG A 17 7.88 -14.18 9.82
N LEU A 18 6.96 -14.75 9.04
CA LEU A 18 7.27 -15.48 7.80
C LEU A 18 7.89 -14.56 6.75
N THR A 19 7.42 -13.32 6.67
CA THR A 19 7.97 -12.33 5.75
C THR A 19 9.43 -12.04 6.09
N ARG A 20 9.75 -11.92 7.39
CA ARG A 20 11.13 -11.72 7.83
C ARG A 20 12.02 -12.92 7.51
N GLU A 21 11.55 -14.14 7.80
CA GLU A 21 12.28 -15.38 7.48
C GLU A 21 12.55 -15.47 5.98
N LEU A 22 11.56 -15.15 5.15
CA LEU A 22 11.70 -15.12 3.70
C LEU A 22 12.71 -14.06 3.24
N LEU A 23 12.66 -12.84 3.78
CA LEU A 23 13.65 -11.79 3.49
C LEU A 23 15.07 -12.20 3.89
N THR A 24 15.21 -12.94 4.99
CA THR A 24 16.50 -13.49 5.44
C THR A 24 17.06 -14.48 4.41
N VAL A 25 16.22 -15.41 3.93
CA VAL A 25 16.60 -16.37 2.88
C VAL A 25 16.94 -15.64 1.57
N MET A 26 16.14 -14.65 1.18
CA MET A 26 16.38 -13.86 -0.02
C MET A 26 17.72 -13.12 0.04
N LEU A 27 18.05 -12.51 1.19
CA LEU A 27 19.33 -11.85 1.40
C LEU A 27 20.50 -12.86 1.32
N ALA A 28 20.38 -14.00 2.01
CA ALA A 28 21.41 -15.05 1.99
C ALA A 28 21.73 -15.58 0.58
N HIS A 29 20.72 -15.57 -0.31
CA HIS A 29 20.86 -16.02 -1.70
C HIS A 29 20.94 -14.89 -2.71
N ARG A 30 21.06 -13.63 -2.28
CA ARG A 30 21.08 -12.44 -3.14
C ARG A 30 19.92 -12.41 -4.15
N HIS A 31 18.75 -12.90 -3.73
CA HIS A 31 17.58 -13.01 -4.57
C HIS A 31 16.80 -11.67 -4.59
N PRO A 32 16.56 -11.07 -5.76
CA PRO A 32 15.80 -9.83 -5.84
C PRO A 32 14.36 -9.99 -5.35
N VAL A 33 13.86 -9.00 -4.62
CA VAL A 33 12.50 -9.00 -4.06
C VAL A 33 11.80 -7.65 -4.18
N GLY A 34 10.64 -7.64 -4.84
CA GLY A 34 9.69 -6.55 -4.78
C GLY A 34 8.65 -6.78 -3.69
N LEU A 35 8.28 -5.76 -2.93
CA LEU A 35 7.24 -5.81 -1.91
C LEU A 35 6.17 -4.75 -2.14
N ILE A 36 4.90 -5.11 -1.95
CA ILE A 36 3.76 -4.18 -1.88
C ILE A 36 3.11 -4.33 -0.50
N THR A 37 2.81 -3.22 0.19
CA THR A 37 2.12 -3.27 1.50
C THR A 37 1.32 -2.02 1.83
N LYS A 38 0.30 -2.18 2.67
CA LYS A 38 -0.50 -1.13 3.34
C LYS A 38 -0.15 -1.00 4.83
N SER A 39 0.84 -1.74 5.31
CA SER A 39 1.15 -1.92 6.73
C SER A 39 2.45 -1.25 7.13
N ALA A 40 2.44 -0.53 8.26
CA ALA A 40 3.64 0.03 8.87
C ALA A 40 4.55 -1.04 9.51
N MET A 41 4.08 -2.28 9.65
CA MET A 41 4.88 -3.37 10.22
C MET A 41 6.11 -3.72 9.37
N ILE A 42 6.13 -3.35 8.08
CA ILE A 42 7.33 -3.47 7.23
C ILE A 42 8.59 -2.83 7.85
N LEU A 43 8.42 -1.78 8.65
CA LEU A 43 9.53 -1.11 9.33
C LEU A 43 10.21 -1.98 10.40
N ARG A 44 9.59 -3.08 10.83
CA ARG A 44 10.22 -4.10 11.69
C ARG A 44 11.43 -4.74 11.01
N ASP A 45 11.34 -4.92 9.70
CA ASP A 45 12.33 -5.65 8.89
C ASP A 45 13.22 -4.69 8.08
N LEU A 46 13.31 -3.43 8.54
CA LEU A 46 14.11 -2.38 7.91
C LEU A 46 15.60 -2.74 7.83
N ASP A 47 16.11 -3.50 8.79
CA ASP A 47 17.48 -4.00 8.80
C ASP A 47 17.77 -4.87 7.57
N LEU A 48 16.90 -5.85 7.28
CA LEU A 48 17.04 -6.73 6.11
C LEU A 48 16.80 -5.98 4.79
N LEU A 49 15.80 -5.10 4.77
CA LEU A 49 15.49 -4.30 3.58
C LEU A 49 16.63 -3.36 3.22
N THR A 50 17.33 -2.79 4.21
CA THR A 50 18.49 -1.93 3.99
C THR A 50 19.65 -2.70 3.37
N GLU A 51 19.97 -3.90 3.88
CA GLU A 51 21.04 -4.72 3.30
C GLU A 51 20.70 -5.17 1.86
N LEU A 52 19.47 -5.61 1.61
CA LEU A 52 19.01 -5.90 0.25
C LEU A 52 19.10 -4.67 -0.67
N ALA A 53 18.74 -3.48 -0.18
CA ALA A 53 18.78 -2.25 -0.95
C ALA A 53 20.22 -1.85 -1.31
N ARG A 54 21.19 -2.03 -0.41
CA ARG A 54 22.62 -1.77 -0.68
C ARG A 54 23.16 -2.62 -1.82
N GLU A 55 22.60 -3.80 -2.03
CA GLU A 55 22.93 -4.68 -3.15
C GLU A 55 22.07 -4.45 -4.40
N GLY A 56 21.12 -3.51 -4.37
CA GLY A 56 20.18 -3.27 -5.47
C GLY A 56 19.15 -4.40 -5.64
N LEU A 57 18.86 -5.15 -4.57
CA LEU A 57 18.03 -6.35 -4.60
C LEU A 57 16.60 -6.15 -4.11
N CYS A 58 16.20 -4.95 -3.68
CA CYS A 58 14.82 -4.73 -3.27
C CYS A 58 14.21 -3.42 -3.77
N GLN A 59 12.89 -3.45 -3.92
CA GLN A 59 12.05 -2.29 -4.16
C GLN A 59 10.74 -2.45 -3.38
N VAL A 60 10.30 -1.38 -2.73
CA VAL A 60 9.06 -1.36 -1.96
C VAL A 60 8.06 -0.41 -2.58
N MET A 61 6.82 -0.84 -2.75
CA MET A 61 5.69 0.02 -3.07
C MET A 61 4.75 0.09 -1.86
N VAL A 62 4.46 1.29 -1.38
CA VAL A 62 3.50 1.50 -0.30
C VAL A 62 2.16 1.89 -0.89
N SER A 63 1.13 1.10 -0.65
CA SER A 63 -0.21 1.36 -1.16
C SER A 63 -0.92 2.44 -0.35
N VAL A 64 -1.18 3.59 -0.95
CA VAL A 64 -1.90 4.71 -0.31
C VAL A 64 -3.21 4.96 -1.05
N THR A 65 -4.31 4.49 -0.45
CA THR A 65 -5.64 4.57 -1.07
C THR A 65 -6.27 5.94 -0.86
N THR A 66 -6.04 6.60 0.27
CA THR A 66 -6.60 7.91 0.61
C THR A 66 -5.80 8.50 1.79
N LEU A 67 -5.74 9.83 1.88
CA LEU A 67 -5.26 10.55 3.07
C LEU A 67 -6.41 10.91 4.01
N ASN A 68 -7.66 10.79 3.55
CA ASN A 68 -8.87 10.94 4.36
C ASN A 68 -9.08 9.71 5.27
N GLU A 69 -8.87 9.92 6.56
CA GLU A 69 -8.97 8.88 7.59
C GLU A 69 -10.39 8.32 7.75
N THR A 70 -11.43 9.10 7.49
CA THR A 70 -12.82 8.62 7.52
C THR A 70 -13.07 7.63 6.39
N LEU A 71 -12.68 7.98 5.17
CA LEU A 71 -12.80 7.09 4.01
C LEU A 71 -11.94 5.83 4.18
N ARG A 72 -10.71 6.00 4.68
CA ARG A 72 -9.79 4.89 5.00
C ARG A 72 -10.44 3.87 5.93
N ARG A 73 -11.14 4.31 6.99
CA ARG A 73 -11.80 3.39 7.92
C ARG A 73 -12.93 2.58 7.29
N GLN A 74 -13.61 3.13 6.29
CA GLN A 74 -14.69 2.44 5.59
C GLN A 74 -14.15 1.46 4.53
N LEU A 75 -13.08 1.83 3.81
CA LEU A 75 -12.47 0.97 2.79
C LEU A 75 -11.52 -0.09 3.37
N GLU A 76 -10.69 0.31 4.35
CA GLU A 76 -9.54 -0.45 4.84
C GLU A 76 -9.37 -0.32 6.37
N PRO A 77 -10.34 -0.80 7.17
CA PRO A 77 -10.38 -0.56 8.61
C PRO A 77 -9.15 -1.09 9.38
N ARG A 78 -8.53 -2.17 8.89
CA ARG A 78 -7.40 -2.86 9.52
C ARG A 78 -6.04 -2.44 8.99
N ALA A 79 -5.98 -1.58 7.98
CA ALA A 79 -4.74 -1.10 7.40
C ALA A 79 -4.19 0.11 8.17
N SER A 80 -2.91 0.44 7.95
CA SER A 80 -2.31 1.64 8.54
C SER A 80 -3.02 2.90 8.01
N THR A 81 -3.02 3.98 8.80
CA THR A 81 -3.58 5.27 8.38
C THR A 81 -2.85 5.80 7.14
N GLY A 82 -3.50 6.64 6.33
CA GLY A 82 -2.86 7.25 5.15
C GLY A 82 -1.57 7.98 5.52
N VAL A 83 -1.62 8.83 6.56
CA VAL A 83 -0.45 9.51 7.13
C VAL A 83 0.60 8.51 7.63
N GLY A 84 0.19 7.41 8.26
CA GLY A 84 1.10 6.35 8.70
C GLY A 84 1.87 5.72 7.53
N ARG A 85 1.21 5.54 6.38
CA ARG A 85 1.83 5.02 5.16
C ARG A 85 2.81 6.01 4.53
N ILE A 86 2.50 7.31 4.54
CA ILE A 86 3.46 8.35 4.14
C ILE A 86 4.71 8.33 5.03
N LYS A 87 4.54 8.17 6.35
CA LYS A 87 5.70 8.01 7.27
C LYS A 87 6.51 6.74 7.00
N VAL A 88 5.89 5.66 6.54
CA VAL A 88 6.62 4.45 6.12
C VAL A 88 7.50 4.74 4.93
N ILE A 89 6.98 5.44 3.90
CA ILE A 89 7.76 5.90 2.75
C ILE A 89 8.96 6.72 3.23
N GLU A 90 8.72 7.70 4.09
CA GLU A 90 9.78 8.56 4.66
C GLU A 90 10.88 7.76 5.35
N ARG A 91 10.50 6.77 6.16
CA ARG A 91 11.45 5.95 6.92
C ARG A 91 12.24 5.00 6.04
N LEU A 92 11.63 4.43 5.00
CA LEU A 92 12.30 3.59 4.01
C LEU A 92 13.29 4.41 3.16
N ALA A 93 12.83 5.55 2.64
CA ALA A 93 13.67 6.44 1.84
C ALA A 93 14.89 6.93 2.64
N LYS A 94 14.70 7.35 3.91
CA LYS A 94 15.79 7.74 4.81
C LYS A 94 16.80 6.63 5.10
N ALA A 95 16.38 5.37 5.04
CA ALA A 95 17.26 4.21 5.19
C ALA A 95 17.95 3.80 3.88
N GLY A 96 17.69 4.50 2.77
CA GLY A 96 18.25 4.18 1.46
C GLY A 96 17.53 3.03 0.75
N VAL A 97 16.36 2.61 1.22
CA VAL A 97 15.54 1.58 0.55
C VAL A 97 14.77 2.21 -0.60
N PRO A 98 14.92 1.72 -1.87
CA PRO A 98 14.13 2.19 -3.00
C PRO A 98 12.63 2.00 -2.72
N VAL A 99 11.91 3.11 -2.62
CA VAL A 99 10.49 3.10 -2.26
C VAL A 99 9.67 3.96 -3.22
N GLY A 100 8.47 3.50 -3.55
CA GLY A 100 7.47 4.23 -4.32
C GLY A 100 6.09 4.20 -3.67
N VAL A 101 5.16 4.95 -4.24
CA VAL A 101 3.75 4.94 -3.86
C VAL A 101 2.90 4.22 -4.90
N LEU A 102 1.98 3.38 -4.44
CA LEU A 102 0.93 2.80 -5.27
C LEU A 102 -0.42 3.37 -4.85
N ALA A 103 -0.96 4.31 -5.61
CA ALA A 103 -2.28 4.87 -5.40
C ALA A 103 -3.35 3.91 -5.97
N ALA A 104 -3.78 2.93 -5.16
CA ALA A 104 -4.68 1.88 -5.64
C ALA A 104 -5.61 1.28 -4.56
N PRO A 105 -6.90 1.05 -4.86
CA PRO A 105 -7.58 1.49 -6.08
C PRO A 105 -7.96 2.98 -6.02
N MET A 106 -7.89 3.67 -7.16
CA MET A 106 -8.48 5.00 -7.37
C MET A 106 -9.93 4.82 -7.85
N ILE A 107 -10.87 5.22 -7.00
CA ILE A 107 -12.30 5.13 -7.17
C ILE A 107 -12.79 6.51 -7.61
N PRO A 108 -13.42 6.63 -8.80
CA PRO A 108 -13.92 7.90 -9.32
C PRO A 108 -14.76 8.65 -8.28
N ARG A 109 -14.53 9.96 -8.16
CA ARG A 109 -15.25 10.89 -7.26
C ARG A 109 -15.13 10.62 -5.76
N LEU A 110 -14.49 9.53 -5.35
CA LEU A 110 -14.38 9.13 -3.94
C LEU A 110 -13.00 9.49 -3.39
N ASN A 111 -11.95 8.83 -3.90
CA ASN A 111 -10.55 9.11 -3.57
C ASN A 111 -9.71 9.48 -4.80
N GLU A 112 -10.21 9.29 -6.02
CA GLU A 112 -9.52 9.74 -7.24
C GLU A 112 -9.14 11.24 -7.18
N PRO A 113 -9.97 12.16 -6.67
CA PRO A 113 -9.58 13.56 -6.51
C PRO A 113 -8.38 13.79 -5.57
N GLU A 114 -8.00 12.81 -4.74
CA GLU A 114 -6.83 12.88 -3.86
C GLU A 114 -5.54 12.43 -4.56
N LEU A 115 -5.59 11.92 -5.79
CA LEU A 115 -4.44 11.29 -6.46
C LEU A 115 -3.20 12.19 -6.48
N GLU A 116 -3.35 13.44 -6.93
CA GLU A 116 -2.24 14.41 -6.96
C GLU A 116 -1.67 14.69 -5.56
N GLN A 117 -2.55 14.81 -4.56
CA GLN A 117 -2.15 15.06 -3.17
C GLN A 117 -1.40 13.86 -2.58
N ILE A 118 -1.84 12.64 -2.86
CA ILE A 118 -1.19 11.40 -2.45
C ILE A 118 0.22 11.30 -3.05
N ILE A 119 0.33 11.52 -4.37
CA ILE A 119 1.63 11.48 -5.07
C ILE A 119 2.54 12.57 -4.52
N LYS A 120 2.04 13.79 -4.36
CA LYS A 120 2.82 14.89 -3.78
C LYS A 120 3.34 14.54 -2.38
N ALA A 121 2.47 14.06 -1.49
CA ALA A 121 2.87 13.69 -0.13
C ALA A 121 3.90 12.55 -0.12
N ALA A 122 3.79 11.60 -1.05
CA ALA A 122 4.76 10.51 -1.19
C ALA A 122 6.12 11.00 -1.70
N VAL A 123 6.14 11.88 -2.71
CA VAL A 123 7.37 12.49 -3.23
C VAL A 123 8.04 13.35 -2.17
N ASP A 124 7.27 14.17 -1.45
CA ASP A 124 7.78 14.98 -0.33
C ASP A 124 8.37 14.10 0.79
N ALA A 125 7.88 12.86 0.94
CA ALA A 125 8.44 11.85 1.84
C ALA A 125 9.63 11.06 1.24
N GLY A 126 10.01 11.28 -0.01
CA GLY A 126 11.16 10.63 -0.64
C GLY A 126 10.82 9.39 -1.50
N ALA A 127 9.57 9.20 -1.91
CA ALA A 127 9.24 8.22 -2.94
C ALA A 127 9.95 8.55 -4.26
N GLY A 128 10.64 7.56 -4.84
CA GLY A 128 11.36 7.69 -6.11
C GLY A 128 10.52 7.35 -7.34
N CYS A 129 9.37 6.69 -7.15
CA CYS A 129 8.43 6.36 -8.22
C CYS A 129 6.99 6.36 -7.71
N ALA A 130 6.04 6.46 -8.63
CA ALA A 130 4.61 6.42 -8.35
C ALA A 130 3.89 5.59 -9.41
N ASP A 131 2.86 4.88 -8.99
CA ASP A 131 1.93 4.17 -9.87
C ASP A 131 0.50 4.28 -9.32
N TYR A 132 -0.50 4.09 -10.16
CA TYR A 132 -1.91 4.12 -9.77
C TYR A 132 -2.72 3.07 -10.53
N ILE A 133 -3.79 2.60 -9.89
CA ILE A 133 -4.73 1.66 -10.51
C ILE A 133 -6.14 2.17 -10.30
N LEU A 134 -6.85 2.47 -11.39
CA LEU A 134 -8.29 2.75 -11.33
C LEU A 134 -9.05 1.51 -10.89
N LEU A 135 -10.11 1.71 -10.11
CA LEU A 135 -10.99 0.63 -9.67
C LEU A 135 -11.50 -0.15 -10.88
N ARG A 136 -11.26 -1.47 -10.85
CA ARG A 136 -11.87 -2.42 -11.77
C ARG A 136 -12.83 -3.27 -10.95
N LEU A 137 -14.06 -3.38 -11.42
CA LEU A 137 -15.10 -4.19 -10.78
C LEU A 137 -15.39 -5.42 -11.65
N PRO A 138 -14.77 -6.57 -11.35
CA PRO A 138 -15.23 -7.87 -11.84
C PRO A 138 -16.69 -8.09 -11.45
N HIS A 139 -17.40 -8.91 -12.22
CA HIS A 139 -18.83 -9.17 -12.03
C HIS A 139 -19.17 -9.62 -10.59
N GLU A 140 -18.30 -10.44 -10.00
CA GLU A 140 -18.44 -10.98 -8.65
C GLU A 140 -18.33 -9.92 -7.55
N LEU A 141 -17.65 -8.80 -7.83
CA LEU A 141 -17.44 -7.71 -6.86
C LEU A 141 -18.43 -6.55 -7.04
N THR A 142 -19.15 -6.50 -8.15
CA THR A 142 -20.10 -5.41 -8.44
C THR A 142 -21.17 -5.30 -7.37
N THR A 143 -21.84 -6.41 -7.01
CA THR A 143 -22.89 -6.39 -5.99
C THR A 143 -22.36 -5.93 -4.64
N LEU A 144 -21.21 -6.48 -4.21
CA LEU A 144 -20.59 -6.12 -2.94
C LEU A 144 -20.23 -4.63 -2.88
N PHE A 145 -19.69 -4.08 -3.96
CA PHE A 145 -19.31 -2.67 -4.00
C PHE A 145 -20.54 -1.75 -4.07
N CYS A 146 -21.58 -2.13 -4.82
CA CYS A 146 -22.87 -1.42 -4.83
C CYS A 146 -23.50 -1.35 -3.43
N ASP A 147 -23.56 -2.47 -2.71
CA ASP A 147 -24.13 -2.53 -1.36
C ASP A 147 -23.32 -1.67 -0.38
N TRP A 148 -21.98 -1.69 -0.52
CA TRP A 148 -21.09 -0.83 0.25
C TRP A 148 -21.35 0.66 -0.02
N LEU A 149 -21.56 1.04 -1.29
CA LEU A 149 -21.90 2.42 -1.66
C LEU A 149 -23.26 2.86 -1.12
N ASP A 150 -24.28 2.00 -1.21
CA ASP A 150 -25.61 2.31 -0.67
C ASP A 150 -25.56 2.51 0.86
N THR A 151 -24.67 1.77 1.54
CA THR A 151 -24.48 1.87 3.00
C THR A 151 -23.68 3.10 3.42
N HIS A 152 -22.57 3.39 2.75
CA HIS A 152 -21.60 4.39 3.20
C HIS A 152 -21.69 5.74 2.47
N TYR A 153 -22.23 5.75 1.25
CA TYR A 153 -22.35 6.91 0.36
C TYR A 153 -23.73 6.96 -0.33
N PRO A 154 -24.83 7.01 0.44
CA PRO A 154 -26.18 6.92 -0.11
C PRO A 154 -26.44 8.04 -1.14
N GLY A 155 -27.00 7.66 -2.30
CA GLY A 155 -27.29 8.57 -3.41
C GLY A 155 -26.10 8.90 -4.32
N GLN A 156 -24.90 8.38 -4.06
CA GLN A 156 -23.71 8.64 -4.89
C GLN A 156 -23.34 7.47 -5.83
N LYS A 157 -24.06 6.35 -5.75
CA LYS A 157 -23.72 5.11 -6.47
C LYS A 157 -23.63 5.28 -7.98
N GLU A 158 -24.69 5.75 -8.64
CA GLU A 158 -24.69 5.97 -10.10
C GLU A 158 -23.59 6.94 -10.52
N ALA A 159 -23.37 7.95 -9.70
CA ALA A 159 -22.35 8.97 -9.89
C ALA A 159 -20.93 8.39 -9.90
N ILE A 160 -20.65 7.38 -9.06
CA ILE A 160 -19.33 6.74 -8.88
C ILE A 160 -19.10 5.61 -9.89
N LEU A 161 -20.17 4.93 -10.35
CA LEU A 161 -20.09 3.78 -11.24
C LEU A 161 -20.13 4.12 -12.74
N ASN A 162 -20.49 5.36 -13.11
CA ASN A 162 -20.59 5.83 -14.50
C ASN A 162 -19.30 6.48 -15.01
#